data_AF-A0A086J4Z6-F1
#
_entry.id   AF-A0A086J4Z6-F1
#
_cell.length_a   1.000
_cell.length_b   1.000
_cell.length_c   1.000
_cell.angle_alpha   90.00
_cell.angle_beta   90.00
_cell.angle_gamma   90.00
#
_symmetry.space_group_name_H-M   'P 1'
#
loop_
_entity.id
_entity.type
_entity.pdbx_description
1 polymer ?
#
loop_
_entity_poly.entity_id
_entity_poly.type
_entity_poly.pdbx_seq_one_letter_code
_entity_poly.pdbx_strand_id
1 'polypeptide(L)'
;MAEDPTLILRKQISIKGVIQIDSDKITMGEVTFPITTKSTYKNTRNQQYSLASICYLHLTRSLDHGEYISSCKASNIEPVSYLDRERILEDLLAPLPQTKITLMRKTRTHPIDISKILDAYAELKAIQPTGVQYILLPRDDASIRAILFEKHIKNDRKNIVEYGKHKFKLINDPEDVESIDRIAAVFLDGSTWQFNGWPATLTARMSHIPIFFLLPSNTLTPPVLSFSATILREDVPGDDSNRASVAFWSIMGVPSAEQE
;
A
#
# COMPACT_ATOMS: atom_id res chain seq x y z
N MET A 1 5.21 6.44 20.66
CA MET A 1 4.25 5.40 21.08
C MET A 1 5.01 4.08 21.07
N ALA A 2 4.97 3.29 22.16
CA ALA A 2 5.67 2.01 22.21
C ALA A 2 5.05 1.05 21.18
N GLU A 3 5.86 0.51 20.27
CA GLU A 3 5.42 -0.52 19.31
C GLU A 3 4.96 -1.77 20.07
N ASP A 4 3.88 -2.41 19.61
CA ASP A 4 3.33 -3.63 20.23
C ASP A 4 4.37 -4.77 20.17
N PRO A 5 4.73 -5.39 21.32
CA PRO A 5 5.69 -6.50 21.37
C PRO A 5 5.32 -7.67 20.45
N THR A 6 4.03 -7.91 20.21
CA THR A 6 3.56 -8.99 19.34
C THR A 6 3.82 -8.67 17.86
N LEU A 7 3.71 -7.40 17.46
CA LEU A 7 4.06 -6.96 16.11
C LEU A 7 5.56 -7.02 15.87
N ILE A 8 6.37 -6.67 16.88
CA ILE A 8 7.83 -6.81 16.82
C ILE A 8 8.22 -8.28 16.62
N LEU A 9 7.57 -9.20 17.35
CA LEU A 9 7.76 -10.63 17.17
C LEU A 9 7.43 -11.09 15.74
N ARG A 10 6.24 -10.74 15.23
CA ARG A 10 5.84 -11.10 13.84
C ARG A 10 6.81 -10.53 12.80
N LYS A 11 7.30 -9.31 12.99
CA LYS A 11 8.30 -8.69 12.12
C LYS A 11 9.63 -9.47 12.15
N GLN A 12 10.08 -9.87 13.33
CA GLN A 12 11.30 -10.66 13.50
C GLN A 12 11.18 -12.04 12.83
N ILE A 13 10.01 -12.69 12.94
CA ILE A 13 9.71 -13.96 12.28
C ILE A 13 9.77 -13.82 10.75
N SER A 14 9.17 -12.75 10.20
CA SER A 14 9.15 -12.48 8.76
C SER A 14 10.56 -12.32 8.16
N ILE A 15 11.48 -11.67 8.89
CA ILE A 15 12.87 -11.50 8.45
C ILE A 15 13.78 -12.68 8.83
N LYS A 16 13.24 -13.78 9.38
CA LYS A 16 13.99 -14.91 9.94
C LYS A 16 15.07 -14.49 10.94
N GLY A 17 14.77 -13.45 11.71
CA GLY A 17 15.70 -12.91 12.70
C GLY A 17 15.85 -13.82 13.92
N VAL A 18 16.92 -13.61 14.68
CA VAL A 18 17.20 -14.38 15.90
C VAL A 18 16.23 -13.97 17.00
N ILE A 19 15.62 -14.95 17.65
CA ILE A 19 14.78 -14.80 18.84
C ILE A 19 15.42 -15.64 19.94
N GLN A 20 15.79 -15.00 21.05
CA GLN A 20 16.37 -15.65 22.21
C GLN A 20 15.46 -15.47 23.43
N ILE A 21 15.30 -16.53 24.19
CA ILE A 21 14.52 -16.55 25.43
C ILE A 21 15.48 -16.98 26.53
N ASP A 22 15.81 -16.04 27.42
CA ASP A 22 16.53 -16.29 28.66
C ASP A 22 15.54 -16.45 29.83
N SER A 23 16.06 -16.75 31.02
CA SER A 23 15.25 -16.99 32.22
C SER A 23 14.35 -15.80 32.65
N ASP A 24 14.73 -14.57 32.32
CA ASP A 24 14.01 -13.35 32.76
C ASP A 24 13.65 -12.38 31.61
N LYS A 25 14.23 -12.59 30.43
CA LYS A 25 14.13 -11.65 29.31
C LYS A 25 14.02 -12.37 27.98
N ILE A 26 13.35 -11.70 27.05
CA ILE A 26 13.18 -12.13 25.66
C ILE A 26 13.86 -11.09 24.78
N THR A 27 14.82 -11.53 23.98
CA THR A 27 15.56 -10.66 23.06
C THR A 27 15.13 -10.96 21.63
N MET A 28 14.60 -9.93 20.96
CA MET A 28 14.14 -9.97 19.57
C MET A 28 14.89 -8.88 18.79
N GLY A 29 15.96 -9.27 18.09
CA GLY A 29 16.84 -8.30 17.43
C GLY A 29 17.49 -7.35 18.43
N GLU A 30 17.19 -6.05 18.32
CA GLU A 30 17.74 -4.99 19.20
C GLU A 30 16.87 -4.69 20.44
N VAL A 31 15.66 -5.28 20.52
CA VAL A 31 14.70 -4.98 21.59
C VAL A 31 14.65 -6.13 22.58
N THR A 32 14.62 -5.78 23.87
CA THR A 32 14.52 -6.75 24.97
C THR A 32 13.24 -6.49 25.76
N PHE A 33 12.48 -7.55 26.02
CA PHE A 33 11.24 -7.53 26.78
C PHE A 33 11.35 -8.40 28.03
N PRO A 34 10.74 -8.01 29.16
CA PRO A 34 10.56 -8.91 30.29
C PRO A 34 9.73 -10.13 29.90
N ILE A 35 10.01 -11.31 30.48
CA ILE A 35 9.28 -12.55 30.20
C ILE A 35 7.78 -12.46 30.55
N THR A 36 7.42 -11.57 31.48
CA THR A 36 6.06 -11.30 31.95
C THR A 36 5.23 -10.45 30.99
N THR A 37 5.85 -9.90 29.94
CA THR A 37 5.19 -9.06 28.94
C THR A 37 4.02 -9.79 28.30
N LYS A 38 2.85 -9.16 28.23
CA LYS A 38 1.65 -9.76 27.62
C LYS A 38 1.65 -9.58 26.11
N SER A 39 1.18 -10.60 25.40
CA SER A 39 0.94 -10.56 23.96
C SER A 39 -0.49 -10.10 23.66
N THR A 40 -0.77 -9.81 22.39
CA THR A 40 -2.13 -9.52 21.91
C THR A 40 -2.99 -10.76 21.73
N TYR A 41 -2.39 -11.96 21.72
CA TYR A 41 -3.13 -13.21 21.64
C TYR A 41 -3.84 -13.53 22.96
N LYS A 42 -5.10 -13.94 22.83
CA LYS A 42 -5.95 -14.33 23.95
C LYS A 42 -6.43 -15.76 23.77
N ASN A 43 -6.58 -16.45 24.89
CA ASN A 43 -7.20 -17.76 24.95
C ASN A 43 -8.73 -17.66 24.83
N THR A 44 -9.40 -18.82 24.76
CA THR A 44 -10.88 -18.91 24.72
C THR A 44 -11.57 -18.28 25.94
N ARG A 45 -10.85 -18.11 27.06
CA ARG A 45 -11.32 -17.45 28.28
C ARG A 45 -10.97 -15.95 28.32
N ASN A 46 -10.56 -15.38 27.18
CA ASN A 46 -10.18 -13.98 27.01
C ASN A 46 -8.97 -13.52 27.86
N GLN A 47 -8.15 -14.46 28.36
CA GLN A 47 -6.90 -14.17 29.07
C GLN A 47 -5.75 -14.06 28.07
N GLN A 48 -4.88 -13.06 28.27
CA GLN A 48 -3.73 -12.82 27.39
C GLN A 48 -2.58 -13.79 27.69
N TYR A 49 -2.06 -14.41 26.63
CA TYR A 49 -0.84 -15.19 26.68
C TYR A 49 0.37 -14.30 26.94
N SER A 50 1.36 -14.83 27.65
CA SER A 50 2.65 -14.17 27.76
C SER A 50 3.35 -14.15 26.41
N LEU A 51 4.13 -13.11 26.14
CA LEU A 51 4.96 -13.01 24.94
C LEU A 51 5.95 -14.19 24.87
N ALA A 52 6.46 -14.64 26.02
CA ALA A 52 7.34 -15.81 26.13
C ALA A 52 6.68 -17.08 25.58
N SER A 53 5.41 -17.32 25.94
CA SER A 53 4.63 -18.47 25.46
C SER A 53 4.52 -18.49 23.94
N ILE A 54 4.30 -17.33 23.33
CA ILE A 54 4.14 -17.17 21.89
C ILE A 54 5.48 -17.34 21.15
N CYS A 55 6.56 -16.73 21.67
CA CYS A 55 7.90 -16.90 21.12
C CYS A 55 8.35 -18.35 21.17
N TYR A 56 8.14 -19.00 22.31
CA TYR A 56 8.51 -20.39 22.51
C TYR A 56 7.72 -21.30 21.57
N LEU A 57 6.40 -21.06 21.42
CA LEU A 57 5.57 -21.77 20.45
C LEU A 57 6.12 -21.68 19.02
N HIS A 58 6.60 -20.51 18.60
CA HIS A 58 7.23 -20.34 17.29
C HIS A 58 8.55 -21.13 17.16
N LEU A 59 9.42 -21.05 18.17
CA LEU A 59 10.71 -21.76 18.17
C LEU A 59 10.54 -23.28 18.13
N THR A 60 9.54 -23.80 18.83
CA THR A 60 9.24 -25.23 18.91
C THR A 60 8.11 -25.66 17.98
N ARG A 61 7.83 -24.91 16.91
CA ARG A 61 6.71 -25.20 15.99
C ARG A 61 6.78 -26.57 15.32
N SER A 62 7.98 -27.14 15.22
CA SER A 62 8.24 -28.46 14.64
C SER A 62 7.94 -29.63 15.59
N LEU A 63 7.83 -29.37 16.90
CA LEU A 63 7.52 -30.40 17.89
C LEU A 63 6.03 -30.72 17.91
N ASP A 64 5.68 -31.96 18.23
CA ASP A 64 4.30 -32.32 18.54
C ASP A 64 3.79 -31.55 19.77
N HIS A 65 2.47 -31.41 19.92
CA HIS A 65 1.90 -30.66 21.05
C HIS A 65 2.26 -31.28 22.41
N GLY A 66 2.33 -32.61 22.52
CA GLY A 66 2.73 -33.27 23.76
C GLY A 66 4.18 -32.96 24.17
N GLU A 67 5.09 -32.98 23.19
CA GLU A 67 6.50 -32.63 23.36
C GLU A 67 6.67 -31.14 23.67
N TYR A 68 5.91 -30.28 22.99
CA TYR A 68 5.85 -28.84 23.26
C TYR A 68 5.46 -28.54 24.71
N ILE A 69 4.40 -29.16 25.24
CA ILE A 69 4.00 -28.96 26.64
C ILE A 69 5.12 -29.38 27.59
N SER A 70 5.80 -30.48 27.29
CA SER A 70 6.90 -31.00 28.12
C SER A 70 8.09 -30.04 28.11
N SER A 71 8.42 -29.49 26.93
CA SER A 71 9.46 -28.48 26.74
C SER A 71 9.14 -27.16 27.46
N CYS A 72 7.88 -26.69 27.37
CA CYS A 72 7.41 -25.51 28.09
C CYS A 72 7.57 -25.65 29.61
N LYS A 73 7.21 -26.82 30.16
CA LYS A 73 7.41 -27.11 31.60
C LYS A 73 8.88 -27.07 31.99
N ALA A 74 9.76 -27.64 31.17
CA ALA A 74 11.21 -27.62 31.43
C ALA A 74 11.79 -26.20 31.41
N SER A 75 11.26 -25.32 30.55
CA SER A 75 11.67 -23.92 30.45
C SER A 75 10.88 -22.96 31.36
N ASN A 76 9.99 -23.47 32.23
CA ASN A 76 9.10 -22.69 33.10
C ASN A 76 8.26 -21.63 32.35
N ILE A 77 7.76 -21.98 31.15
CA ILE A 77 6.94 -21.12 30.31
C ILE A 77 5.52 -21.68 30.27
N GLU A 78 4.53 -20.79 30.36
CA GLU A 78 3.12 -21.17 30.28
C GLU A 78 2.78 -21.66 28.85
N PRO A 79 2.25 -22.88 28.67
CA PRO A 79 1.98 -23.42 27.34
C PRO A 79 0.73 -22.78 26.72
N VAL A 80 0.76 -22.61 25.40
CA VAL A 80 -0.42 -22.25 24.60
C VAL A 80 -1.37 -23.44 24.50
N SER A 81 -2.68 -23.18 24.59
CA SER A 81 -3.72 -24.22 24.49
C SER A 81 -3.68 -24.91 23.13
N TYR A 82 -3.96 -26.22 23.10
CA TYR A 82 -4.08 -26.98 21.85
C TYR A 82 -5.05 -26.31 20.85
N LEU A 83 -6.21 -25.86 21.35
CA LEU A 83 -7.25 -25.22 20.53
C LEU A 83 -6.80 -23.90 19.88
N ASP A 84 -5.88 -23.19 20.51
CA ASP A 84 -5.39 -21.90 20.05
C ASP A 84 -4.08 -22.01 19.25
N ARG A 85 -3.41 -23.17 19.31
CA ARG A 85 -2.08 -23.38 18.72
C ARG A 85 -2.06 -23.09 17.22
N GLU A 86 -2.95 -23.70 16.46
CA GLU A 86 -2.99 -23.60 15.00
C GLU A 86 -3.32 -22.17 14.58
N ARG A 87 -4.40 -21.60 15.14
CA ARG A 87 -4.82 -20.21 14.89
C ARG A 87 -3.72 -19.19 15.17
N ILE A 88 -2.98 -19.34 16.27
CA ILE A 88 -1.89 -18.43 16.63
C ILE A 88 -0.71 -18.60 15.68
N LEU A 89 -0.35 -19.84 15.32
CA LEU A 89 0.74 -20.09 14.36
C LEU A 89 0.41 -19.56 12.97
N GLU A 90 -0.82 -19.75 12.50
CA GLU A 90 -1.30 -19.20 11.23
C GLU A 90 -1.16 -17.68 11.20
N ASP A 91 -1.61 -16.98 12.24
CA ASP A 91 -1.47 -15.51 12.27
C ASP A 91 -0.01 -15.05 12.43
N LEU A 92 0.80 -15.75 13.24
CA LEU A 92 2.23 -15.44 13.39
C LEU A 92 3.01 -15.58 12.07
N LEU A 93 2.68 -16.60 11.27
CA LEU A 93 3.32 -16.90 10.00
C LEU A 93 2.66 -16.19 8.82
N ALA A 94 1.43 -15.70 8.99
CA ALA A 94 0.75 -14.93 7.98
C ALA A 94 1.61 -13.71 7.63
N PRO A 95 1.81 -13.43 6.32
CA PRO A 95 2.51 -12.24 5.88
C PRO A 95 1.85 -11.05 6.54
N LEU A 96 2.65 -10.25 7.25
CA LEU A 96 2.16 -9.02 7.86
C LEU A 96 1.39 -8.25 6.78
N PRO A 97 0.14 -7.82 7.06
CA PRO A 97 -0.58 -6.98 6.12
C PRO A 97 0.37 -5.85 5.77
N GLN A 98 0.62 -5.65 4.48
CA GLN A 98 1.50 -4.59 4.02
C GLN A 98 0.84 -3.26 4.40
N THR A 99 1.01 -2.82 5.65
CA THR A 99 0.94 -1.41 5.98
C THR A 99 2.15 -0.81 5.28
N LYS A 100 1.97 -0.53 3.98
CA LYS A 100 2.71 0.49 3.25
C LYS A 100 2.38 1.83 3.92
N ILE A 101 2.87 2.01 5.15
CA ILE A 101 3.15 3.33 5.65
C ILE A 101 4.43 3.69 4.91
N THR A 102 4.29 4.42 3.81
CA THR A 102 5.40 5.15 3.20
C THR A 102 5.80 6.26 4.17
N LEU A 103 6.45 5.90 5.27
CA LEU A 103 7.36 6.81 5.92
C LEU A 103 8.53 6.94 4.94
N MET A 104 8.69 8.12 4.35
CA MET A 104 9.91 8.51 3.66
C MET A 104 11.10 8.27 4.62
N ARG A 105 11.71 7.09 4.58
CA ARG A 105 12.94 6.80 5.30
C ARG A 105 14.11 6.97 4.34
N LYS A 106 14.99 7.88 4.76
CA LYS A 106 16.32 8.21 4.24
C LYS A 106 16.84 7.24 3.17
N THR A 107 17.03 7.83 1.99
CA THR A 107 17.96 7.44 0.92
C THR A 107 18.96 6.37 1.35
N ARG A 108 18.74 5.13 0.88
CA ARG A 108 19.84 4.20 0.68
C ARG A 108 20.74 4.81 -0.39
N THR A 109 21.92 5.27 0.02
CA THR A 109 23.03 5.61 -0.87
C THR A 109 23.57 4.33 -1.51
N HIS A 110 22.83 3.77 -2.47
CA HIS A 110 23.51 3.16 -3.59
C HIS A 110 23.68 4.26 -4.63
N PRO A 111 24.83 4.37 -5.32
CA PRO A 111 24.94 5.24 -6.47
C PRO A 111 23.88 4.77 -7.45
N ILE A 112 22.81 5.54 -7.54
CA ILE A 112 21.78 5.35 -8.53
C ILE A 112 22.51 5.56 -9.85
N ASP A 113 22.66 4.50 -10.62
CA ASP A 113 23.24 4.60 -11.94
C ASP A 113 22.22 5.30 -12.82
N ILE A 114 22.35 6.64 -12.89
CA ILE A 114 21.44 7.53 -13.59
C ILE A 114 21.29 7.08 -15.04
N SER A 115 22.34 6.49 -15.64
CA SER A 115 22.30 5.95 -17.00
C SER A 115 21.25 4.85 -17.15
N LYS A 116 21.24 3.86 -16.26
CA LYS A 116 20.25 2.76 -16.29
C LYS A 116 18.82 3.22 -16.05
N ILE A 117 18.64 4.26 -15.22
CA ILE A 117 17.31 4.86 -15.02
C ILE A 117 16.87 5.61 -16.26
N LEU A 118 17.76 6.38 -16.89
CA LEU A 118 17.46 7.10 -18.11
C LEU A 118 17.19 6.14 -19.28
N ASP A 119 17.91 5.01 -19.35
CA ASP A 119 17.70 3.97 -20.35
C ASP A 119 16.35 3.26 -20.12
N ALA A 120 16.05 2.84 -18.89
CA ALA A 120 14.75 2.26 -18.56
C ALA A 120 13.60 3.26 -18.79
N TYR A 121 13.83 4.55 -18.50
CA TYR A 121 12.87 5.62 -18.77
C TYR A 121 12.71 5.86 -20.27
N ALA A 122 13.80 5.80 -21.06
CA ALA A 122 13.76 5.91 -22.51
C ALA A 122 13.06 4.71 -23.17
N GLU A 123 13.28 3.49 -22.66
CA GLU A 123 12.57 2.27 -23.08
C GLU A 123 11.07 2.37 -22.75
N LEU A 124 10.72 2.80 -21.53
CA LEU A 124 9.32 3.05 -21.14
C LEU A 124 8.67 4.17 -21.97
N LYS A 125 9.43 5.20 -22.32
CA LYS A 125 8.98 6.32 -23.17
C LYS A 125 8.86 5.91 -24.65
N ALA A 126 9.65 4.96 -25.11
CA ALA A 126 9.57 4.37 -26.45
C ALA A 126 8.36 3.44 -26.62
N ILE A 127 7.86 2.86 -25.52
CA ILE A 127 6.65 2.02 -25.50
C ILE A 127 5.37 2.89 -25.34
N GLN A 128 5.48 4.19 -25.02
CA GLN A 128 4.29 5.03 -24.93
C GLN A 128 3.61 5.15 -26.30
N PRO A 129 2.32 4.76 -26.42
CA PRO A 129 1.63 4.78 -27.69
C PRO A 129 1.60 6.21 -28.23
N THR A 130 2.12 6.40 -29.44
CA THR A 130 2.01 7.65 -30.19
C THR A 130 0.52 7.92 -30.47
N GLY A 131 -0.05 8.94 -29.81
CA GLY A 131 -1.47 9.27 -29.96
C GLY A 131 -2.09 9.90 -28.73
N VAL A 132 -3.43 10.00 -28.72
CA VAL A 132 -4.20 10.46 -27.57
C VAL A 132 -4.24 9.34 -26.53
N GLN A 133 -3.81 9.66 -25.31
CA GLN A 133 -3.90 8.76 -24.16
C GLN A 133 -5.23 8.99 -23.42
N TYR A 134 -5.66 8.01 -22.64
CA TYR A 134 -6.96 8.06 -21.95
C TYR A 134 -6.74 8.13 -20.44
N ILE A 135 -7.49 8.99 -19.77
CA ILE A 135 -7.59 9.04 -18.32
C ILE A 135 -9.01 8.63 -17.97
N LEU A 136 -9.13 7.53 -17.23
CA LEU A 136 -10.43 7.00 -16.80
C LEU A 136 -10.83 7.68 -15.49
N LEU A 137 -11.97 8.35 -15.53
CA LEU A 137 -12.56 9.07 -14.40
C LEU A 137 -13.75 8.29 -13.84
N PRO A 138 -14.07 8.45 -12.55
CA PRO A 138 -15.31 7.93 -12.00
C PRO A 138 -16.53 8.60 -12.65
N ARG A 139 -17.72 8.03 -12.43
CA ARG A 139 -18.97 8.62 -12.96
C ARG A 139 -19.25 10.01 -12.40
N ASP A 140 -18.86 10.25 -11.15
CA ASP A 140 -18.90 11.56 -10.52
C ASP A 140 -17.51 12.18 -10.52
N ASP A 141 -17.18 12.91 -11.59
CA ASP A 141 -15.85 13.44 -11.87
C ASP A 141 -15.77 14.97 -11.86
N ALA A 142 -16.86 15.65 -11.47
CA ALA A 142 -16.95 17.11 -11.51
C ALA A 142 -15.81 17.79 -10.73
N SER A 143 -15.55 17.34 -9.50
CA SER A 143 -14.48 17.88 -8.66
C SER A 143 -13.10 17.60 -9.27
N ILE A 144 -12.88 16.39 -9.79
CA ILE A 144 -11.60 16.00 -10.40
C ILE A 144 -11.29 16.89 -11.61
N ARG A 145 -12.29 17.15 -12.45
CA ARG A 145 -12.15 18.05 -13.60
C ARG A 145 -11.81 19.47 -13.20
N ALA A 146 -12.56 20.03 -12.26
CA ALA A 146 -12.33 21.38 -11.77
C ALA A 146 -10.92 21.54 -11.20
N ILE A 147 -10.49 20.61 -10.35
CA ILE A 147 -9.23 20.75 -9.62
C ILE A 147 -8.01 20.42 -10.49
N LEU A 148 -8.07 19.33 -11.26
CA LEU A 148 -6.88 18.84 -11.95
C LEU A 148 -6.74 19.36 -13.38
N PHE A 149 -7.87 19.59 -14.06
CA PHE A 149 -7.90 19.74 -15.52
C PHE A 149 -8.40 21.10 -16.00
N GLU A 150 -9.13 21.89 -15.18
CA GLU A 150 -9.76 23.15 -15.60
C GLU A 150 -8.80 24.08 -16.35
N LYS A 151 -7.58 24.26 -15.85
CA LYS A 151 -6.53 25.12 -16.46
C LYS A 151 -5.96 24.56 -17.77
N HIS A 152 -6.24 23.31 -18.10
CA HIS A 152 -5.63 22.56 -19.21
C HIS A 152 -6.66 22.02 -20.22
N ILE A 153 -7.96 22.24 -19.98
CA ILE A 153 -9.04 21.92 -20.92
C ILE A 153 -9.08 22.99 -21.99
N LYS A 154 -8.72 22.64 -23.23
CA LYS A 154 -8.84 23.53 -24.40
C LYS A 154 -10.14 23.32 -25.19
N ASN A 155 -10.78 22.14 -25.06
CA ASN A 155 -11.96 21.80 -25.83
C ASN A 155 -12.97 21.02 -24.98
N ASP A 156 -13.82 21.76 -24.29
CA ASP A 156 -14.84 21.26 -23.35
C ASP A 156 -15.80 20.24 -24.00
N ARG A 157 -16.08 20.40 -25.30
CA ARG A 157 -16.98 19.49 -26.04
C ARG A 157 -16.38 18.10 -26.29
N LYS A 158 -15.05 17.94 -26.23
CA LYS A 158 -14.38 16.66 -26.55
C LYS A 158 -13.71 16.00 -25.35
N ASN A 159 -13.79 16.61 -24.16
CA ASN A 159 -13.10 16.15 -22.95
C ASN A 159 -11.59 15.91 -23.17
N ILE A 160 -10.95 16.77 -23.97
CA ILE A 160 -9.51 16.66 -24.27
C ILE A 160 -8.74 17.67 -23.43
N VAL A 161 -7.76 17.17 -22.69
CA VAL A 161 -6.80 17.91 -21.89
C VAL A 161 -5.45 17.87 -22.60
N GLU A 162 -4.87 19.05 -22.81
CA GLU A 162 -3.51 19.16 -23.35
C GLU A 162 -2.57 19.66 -22.25
N TYR A 163 -1.54 18.88 -21.96
CA TYR A 163 -0.51 19.25 -20.99
C TYR A 163 0.87 19.07 -21.62
N GLY A 164 1.58 20.17 -21.83
CA GLY A 164 2.78 20.21 -22.67
C GLY A 164 2.49 19.70 -24.08
N LYS A 165 3.26 18.71 -24.54
CA LYS A 165 3.08 18.02 -25.83
C LYS A 165 2.13 16.82 -25.80
N HIS A 166 1.60 16.47 -24.63
CA HIS A 166 0.78 15.28 -24.45
C HIS A 166 -0.71 15.63 -24.51
N LYS A 167 -1.50 14.73 -25.11
CA LYS A 167 -2.95 14.87 -25.24
C LYS A 167 -3.64 13.73 -24.52
N PHE A 168 -4.53 14.08 -23.60
CA PHE A 168 -5.30 13.12 -22.82
C PHE A 168 -6.79 13.31 -23.09
N LYS A 169 -7.51 12.23 -23.36
CA LYS A 169 -8.97 12.21 -23.41
C LYS A 169 -9.49 11.70 -22.07
N LEU A 170 -10.35 12.49 -21.44
CA LEU A 170 -11.05 12.09 -20.22
C LEU A 170 -12.28 11.29 -20.62
N ILE A 171 -12.42 10.12 -20.01
CA ILE A 171 -13.52 9.18 -20.26
C ILE A 171 -14.04 8.65 -18.92
N ASN A 172 -15.32 8.28 -18.88
CA ASN A 172 -15.95 7.75 -17.67
C ASN A 172 -16.32 6.27 -17.85
N ASP A 173 -16.33 5.78 -19.10
CA ASP A 173 -16.59 4.39 -19.46
C ASP A 173 -15.36 3.78 -20.15
N PRO A 174 -14.82 2.64 -19.67
CA PRO A 174 -13.71 1.98 -20.33
C PRO A 174 -14.03 1.46 -21.74
N GLU A 175 -15.30 1.31 -22.12
CA GLU A 175 -15.70 0.92 -23.49
C GLU A 175 -15.40 2.02 -24.51
N ASP A 176 -15.29 3.28 -24.09
CA ASP A 176 -14.98 4.43 -24.96
C ASP A 176 -13.51 4.47 -25.43
N VAL A 177 -12.70 3.50 -24.98
CA VAL A 177 -11.27 3.41 -25.28
C VAL A 177 -11.04 2.57 -26.53
N GLU A 178 -10.28 3.11 -27.49
CA GLU A 178 -9.87 2.37 -28.69
C GLU A 178 -9.00 1.15 -28.36
N SER A 179 -8.09 1.29 -27.41
CA SER A 179 -7.30 0.21 -26.85
C SER A 179 -7.00 0.48 -25.39
N ILE A 180 -7.28 -0.52 -24.54
CA ILE A 180 -6.93 -0.52 -23.12
C ILE A 180 -5.46 -0.13 -22.92
N ASP A 181 -4.61 -0.39 -23.91
CA ASP A 181 -3.19 -0.04 -23.87
C ASP A 181 -2.86 1.45 -23.91
N ARG A 182 -3.85 2.29 -24.19
CA ARG A 182 -3.73 3.74 -24.20
C ARG A 182 -4.24 4.39 -22.92
N ILE A 183 -4.76 3.61 -21.98
CA ILE A 183 -5.13 4.13 -20.66
C ILE A 183 -3.84 4.40 -19.89
N ALA A 184 -3.65 5.66 -19.54
CA ALA A 184 -2.47 6.16 -18.86
C ALA A 184 -2.68 6.32 -17.35
N ALA A 185 -3.93 6.55 -16.92
CA ALA A 185 -4.27 6.66 -15.50
C ALA A 185 -5.75 6.32 -15.25
N VAL A 186 -6.05 5.92 -14.01
CA VAL A 186 -7.41 5.63 -13.53
C VAL A 186 -7.66 6.35 -12.22
N PHE A 187 -8.81 7.02 -12.09
CA PHE A 187 -9.29 7.59 -10.83
C PHE A 187 -10.33 6.70 -10.20
N LEU A 188 -10.21 6.50 -8.89
CA LEU A 188 -11.18 5.76 -8.09
C LEU A 188 -12.19 6.71 -7.42
N ASP A 189 -13.43 6.26 -7.28
CA ASP A 189 -14.45 6.91 -6.42
C ASP A 189 -14.50 6.33 -4.99
N GLY A 190 -13.81 5.21 -4.75
CA GLY A 190 -13.79 4.49 -3.47
C GLY A 190 -14.93 3.49 -3.30
N SER A 191 -15.82 3.36 -4.28
CA SER A 191 -16.87 2.36 -4.36
C SER A 191 -16.37 1.10 -5.06
N THR A 192 -16.77 -0.07 -4.55
CA THR A 192 -16.54 -1.34 -5.24
C THR A 192 -17.41 -1.48 -6.49
N TRP A 193 -18.51 -0.73 -6.60
CA TRP A 193 -19.40 -0.74 -7.75
C TRP A 193 -18.81 -0.07 -8.99
N GLN A 194 -17.75 0.74 -8.83
CA GLN A 194 -17.09 1.42 -9.96
C GLN A 194 -16.61 0.43 -11.03
N PHE A 195 -16.16 -0.75 -10.60
CA PHE A 195 -15.61 -1.77 -11.48
C PHE A 195 -16.67 -2.66 -12.14
N ASN A 196 -17.95 -2.43 -11.84
CA ASN A 196 -19.03 -3.24 -12.39
C ASN A 196 -19.12 -3.06 -13.90
N GLY A 197 -18.94 -4.15 -14.65
CA GLY A 197 -18.93 -4.14 -16.12
C GLY A 197 -17.56 -3.85 -16.75
N TRP A 198 -16.49 -3.64 -15.96
CA TRP A 198 -15.17 -3.39 -16.53
C TRP A 198 -14.52 -4.66 -17.08
N PRO A 199 -13.78 -4.58 -18.21
CA PRO A 199 -13.06 -5.72 -18.77
C PRO A 199 -11.98 -6.24 -17.81
N ALA A 200 -11.81 -7.56 -17.69
CA ALA A 200 -10.78 -8.15 -16.84
C ALA A 200 -9.34 -7.74 -17.26
N THR A 201 -9.13 -7.46 -18.54
CA THR A 201 -7.87 -6.94 -19.10
C THR A 201 -7.53 -5.55 -18.57
N LEU A 202 -8.54 -4.71 -18.30
CA LEU A 202 -8.33 -3.41 -17.66
C LEU A 202 -7.86 -3.57 -16.21
N THR A 203 -8.51 -4.47 -15.45
CA THR A 203 -8.13 -4.77 -14.07
C THR A 203 -6.70 -5.30 -13.97
N ALA A 204 -6.26 -6.15 -14.92
CA ALA A 204 -4.88 -6.59 -14.99
C ALA A 204 -3.92 -5.41 -15.27
N ARG A 205 -4.28 -4.55 -16.24
CA ARG A 205 -3.49 -3.37 -16.59
C ARG A 205 -3.36 -2.36 -15.47
N MET A 206 -4.37 -2.21 -14.61
CA MET A 206 -4.34 -1.34 -13.42
C MET A 206 -3.15 -1.63 -12.48
N SER A 207 -2.55 -2.83 -12.54
CA SER A 207 -1.32 -3.16 -11.78
C SER A 207 -0.06 -2.47 -12.33
N HIS A 208 -0.11 -1.95 -13.56
CA HIS A 208 1.02 -1.38 -14.29
C HIS A 208 0.86 0.11 -14.60
N ILE A 209 -0.29 0.70 -14.30
CA ILE A 209 -0.58 2.12 -14.55
C ILE A 209 -0.88 2.83 -13.21
N PRO A 210 -0.62 4.15 -13.12
CA PRO A 210 -0.92 4.90 -11.93
C PRO A 210 -2.43 4.99 -11.69
N ILE A 211 -2.82 4.68 -10.45
CA ILE A 211 -4.19 4.80 -9.95
C ILE A 211 -4.23 5.96 -8.95
N PHE A 212 -5.25 6.80 -9.03
CA PHE A 212 -5.43 7.97 -8.19
C PHE A 212 -6.75 7.92 -7.43
N PHE A 213 -6.78 8.57 -6.27
CA PHE A 213 -8.01 8.87 -5.53
C PHE A 213 -7.94 10.32 -5.08
N LEU A 214 -8.96 11.11 -5.41
CA LEU A 214 -9.06 12.49 -4.95
C LEU A 214 -9.81 12.52 -3.62
N LEU A 215 -9.09 12.84 -2.54
CA LEU A 215 -9.63 12.99 -1.21
C LEU A 215 -10.23 14.39 -1.05
N PRO A 216 -11.55 14.50 -0.77
CA PRO A 216 -12.19 15.78 -0.54
C PRO A 216 -11.55 16.53 0.65
N SER A 217 -11.49 17.85 0.55
CA SER A 217 -10.88 18.74 1.56
C SER A 217 -11.49 18.56 2.97
N ASN A 218 -12.77 18.21 3.05
CA ASN A 218 -13.50 17.97 4.30
C ASN A 218 -13.26 16.57 4.91
N THR A 219 -12.49 15.70 4.24
CA THR A 219 -12.27 14.32 4.66
C THR A 219 -10.85 14.15 5.21
N LEU A 220 -10.75 13.75 6.48
CA LEU A 220 -9.46 13.58 7.17
C LEU A 220 -8.75 12.28 6.78
N THR A 221 -9.49 11.21 6.52
CA THR A 221 -8.96 9.87 6.25
C THR A 221 -9.52 9.30 4.95
N PRO A 222 -8.69 8.75 4.05
CA PRO A 222 -9.16 8.10 2.84
C PRO A 222 -9.99 6.85 3.19
N PRO A 223 -10.97 6.50 2.35
CA PRO A 223 -11.68 5.22 2.46
C PRO A 223 -10.72 4.05 2.18
N VAL A 224 -11.11 2.85 2.60
CA VAL A 224 -10.40 1.61 2.21
C VAL A 224 -10.62 1.37 0.72
N LEU A 225 -9.56 1.47 -0.07
CA LEU A 225 -9.60 1.31 -1.52
C LEU A 225 -9.29 -0.14 -1.92
N SER A 226 -9.93 -0.59 -3.00
CA SER A 226 -9.72 -1.94 -3.56
C SER A 226 -8.34 -2.11 -4.22
N PHE A 227 -7.65 -0.99 -4.52
CA PHE A 227 -6.35 -0.97 -5.16
C PHE A 227 -5.40 0.00 -4.46
N SER A 228 -4.09 -0.20 -4.66
CA SER A 228 -3.05 0.73 -4.21
C SER A 228 -3.09 2.00 -5.05
N ALA A 229 -3.88 2.98 -4.61
CA ALA A 229 -4.00 4.28 -5.28
C ALA A 229 -3.15 5.36 -4.61
N THR A 230 -2.72 6.34 -5.41
CA THR A 230 -2.12 7.59 -4.95
C THR A 230 -3.23 8.53 -4.50
N ILE A 231 -3.16 8.99 -3.26
CA ILE A 231 -4.15 9.91 -2.70
C ILE A 231 -3.71 11.34 -3.01
N LEU A 232 -4.50 12.03 -3.81
CA LEU A 232 -4.41 13.46 -4.05
C LEU A 232 -5.40 14.15 -3.12
N ARG A 233 -4.98 15.16 -2.36
CA ARG A 233 -5.89 15.91 -1.50
C ARG A 233 -6.37 17.14 -2.24
N GLU A 234 -7.68 17.34 -2.25
CA GLU A 234 -8.29 18.57 -2.76
C GLU A 234 -7.77 19.78 -1.99
N ASP A 235 -7.40 20.83 -2.72
CA ASP A 235 -6.98 22.10 -2.14
C ASP A 235 -8.18 22.77 -1.47
N VAL A 236 -7.95 23.47 -0.36
CA VAL A 236 -9.02 24.17 0.35
C VAL A 236 -9.59 25.25 -0.57
N PRO A 237 -10.92 25.42 -0.67
CA PRO A 237 -11.50 26.48 -1.50
C PRO A 237 -10.89 27.86 -1.14
N GLY A 238 -10.27 28.51 -2.12
CA GLY A 238 -9.53 29.77 -1.97
C GLY A 238 -8.00 29.63 -1.87
N ASP A 239 -7.47 28.40 -1.85
CA ASP A 239 -6.04 28.11 -2.00
C ASP A 239 -5.70 27.93 -3.49
N ASP A 240 -5.08 28.94 -4.11
CA ASP A 240 -4.67 28.92 -5.51
C ASP A 240 -3.44 28.03 -5.78
N SER A 241 -2.90 27.34 -4.76
CA SER A 241 -1.63 26.61 -4.90
C SER A 241 -1.69 25.37 -5.80
N ASN A 242 -2.90 24.91 -6.19
CA ASN A 242 -3.13 23.87 -7.20
C ASN A 242 -2.26 22.62 -7.01
N ARG A 243 -2.01 22.23 -5.76
CA ARG A 243 -1.02 21.22 -5.38
C ARG A 243 -1.42 19.85 -5.90
N ALA A 244 -2.73 19.57 -5.89
CA ALA A 244 -3.26 18.32 -6.40
C ALA A 244 -2.95 18.13 -7.90
N SER A 245 -3.15 19.18 -8.71
CA SER A 245 -2.87 19.16 -10.14
C SER A 245 -1.36 19.05 -10.41
N VAL A 246 -0.54 19.84 -9.73
CA VAL A 246 0.93 19.80 -9.88
C VAL A 246 1.47 18.41 -9.51
N ALA A 247 1.00 17.84 -8.40
CA ALA A 247 1.38 16.49 -7.98
C ALA A 247 0.94 15.43 -9.00
N PHE A 248 -0.29 15.52 -9.50
CA PHE A 248 -0.81 14.62 -10.52
C PHE A 248 0.08 14.63 -11.77
N TRP A 249 0.31 15.81 -12.37
CA TRP A 249 1.11 15.93 -13.60
C TRP A 249 2.57 15.52 -13.42
N SER A 250 3.14 15.80 -12.24
CA SER A 250 4.49 15.34 -11.88
C SER A 250 4.58 13.80 -11.85
N ILE A 251 3.57 13.13 -11.29
CA ILE A 251 3.52 11.66 -11.23
C ILE A 251 3.28 11.06 -12.62
N MET A 252 2.48 11.72 -13.45
CA MET A 252 2.32 11.35 -14.86
C MET A 252 3.61 11.52 -15.67
N GLY A 253 4.66 12.11 -15.09
CA GLY A 253 5.96 12.29 -15.73
C GLY A 253 5.91 13.30 -16.86
N VAL A 254 4.92 14.20 -16.86
CA VAL A 254 4.80 15.24 -17.88
C VAL A 254 5.45 16.52 -17.34
N PRO A 255 6.53 17.02 -17.96
CA PRO A 255 7.19 18.22 -17.49
C PRO A 255 6.24 19.43 -17.58
N SER A 256 6.24 20.27 -16.55
CA SER A 256 5.46 21.50 -16.50
C SER A 256 5.79 22.39 -17.70
N ALA A 257 4.77 22.99 -18.32
CA ALA A 257 4.92 23.84 -19.50
C ALA A 257 5.83 25.07 -19.29
N GLU A 258 6.18 25.41 -18.04
CA GLU A 258 7.07 26.53 -17.68
C GLU A 258 8.57 26.18 -17.71
N GLN A 259 8.95 24.96 -18.07
CA GLN A 259 10.36 24.51 -18.11
C GLN A 259 10.86 24.06 -19.50
N GLU A 260 10.10 24.31 -20.57
CA GLU A 260 10.57 24.18 -21.97
C GLU A 260 10.94 25.54 -22.58
#